data_AF-A0A3M1KCQ8-F1
#
_entry.id   AF-A0A3M1KCQ8-F1
#
_cell.length_a   1.000
_cell.length_b   1.000
_cell.length_c   1.000
_cell.angle_alpha   90.00
_cell.angle_beta   90.00
_cell.angle_gamma   90.00
#
_symmetry.space_group_name_H-M   'P 1'
#
loop_
_entity.id
_entity.type
_entity.pdbx_description
1 polymer ?
#
loop_
_entity_poly.entity_id
_entity_poly.type
_entity_poly.pdbx_seq_one_letter_code
_entity_poly.pdbx_strand_id
1 'polypeptide(L)'
;MGRLVTPSAPPQVQTMTAVAEPPDTYIDRIAKYVPAEIIGAYLAVEKMMATGPDDRTLAFATLAAFTVLTPLYFHSLPGPAACKRLHMLISTLAFLLWSYALPGAAWVSLGLDDPRLAGVLLIVGSLAFGLIKPPPADDTNGEGKVEAIEPPRTGE
;
A
#
# COMPACT_ATOMS: atom_id res chain seq x y z
N MET A 1 -62.09 -19.83 16.05
CA MET A 1 -60.84 -19.39 16.72
C MET A 1 -59.80 -20.48 16.56
N GLY A 2 -58.55 -20.11 16.22
CA GLY A 2 -57.41 -21.04 16.22
C GLY A 2 -56.78 -21.32 14.86
N ARG A 3 -56.29 -20.28 14.15
CA ARG A 3 -55.28 -20.47 13.09
C ARG A 3 -53.99 -20.87 13.80
N LEU A 4 -53.50 -22.08 13.56
CA LEU A 4 -52.18 -22.52 14.02
C LEU A 4 -51.13 -21.64 13.33
N VAL A 5 -50.52 -20.75 14.11
CA VAL A 5 -49.30 -20.03 13.75
C VAL A 5 -48.17 -21.04 13.96
N THR A 6 -47.58 -21.54 12.87
CA THR A 6 -46.34 -22.31 12.95
C THR A 6 -45.19 -21.34 13.25
N PRO A 7 -44.30 -21.67 14.21
CA PRO A 7 -43.19 -20.81 14.59
C PRO A 7 -42.23 -20.59 13.41
N SER A 8 -41.78 -19.33 13.27
CA SER A 8 -40.70 -18.92 12.38
C SER A 8 -39.49 -19.84 12.50
N ALA A 9 -38.91 -20.19 11.36
CA ALA A 9 -37.61 -20.84 11.28
C ALA A 9 -36.59 -20.11 12.17
N PRO A 10 -35.66 -20.82 12.83
CA PRO A 10 -34.62 -20.20 13.64
C PRO A 10 -33.79 -19.24 12.76
N PRO A 11 -33.28 -18.14 13.33
CA PRO A 11 -32.43 -17.23 12.60
C PRO A 11 -31.25 -18.03 12.05
N GLN A 12 -31.13 -18.09 10.72
CA GLN A 12 -29.95 -18.64 10.10
C GLN A 12 -28.80 -17.73 10.50
N VAL A 13 -28.02 -18.15 11.49
CA VAL A 13 -26.71 -17.60 11.78
C VAL A 13 -25.92 -17.88 10.51
N GLN A 14 -25.89 -16.89 9.61
CA GLN A 14 -24.90 -16.83 8.55
C GLN A 14 -23.57 -16.68 9.29
N THR A 15 -22.95 -17.81 9.63
CA THR A 15 -21.52 -17.86 9.87
C THR A 15 -20.91 -17.34 8.57
N MET A 16 -20.55 -16.06 8.58
CA MET A 16 -19.62 -15.50 7.62
C MET A 16 -18.35 -16.32 7.81
N THR A 17 -18.20 -17.38 7.02
CA THR A 17 -16.95 -18.10 6.87
C THR A 17 -15.99 -17.02 6.41
N ALA A 18 -15.13 -16.56 7.32
CA ALA A 18 -13.99 -15.75 6.94
C ALA A 18 -13.20 -16.60 5.97
N VAL A 19 -13.39 -16.35 4.67
CA VAL A 19 -12.59 -16.95 3.62
C VAL A 19 -11.20 -16.41 3.90
N ALA A 20 -10.34 -17.26 4.47
CA ALA A 20 -8.94 -16.94 4.64
C ALA A 20 -8.40 -16.57 3.26
N GLU A 21 -8.07 -15.29 3.09
CA GLU A 21 -7.64 -14.76 1.81
C GLU A 21 -6.36 -15.50 1.41
N PRO A 22 -6.27 -16.03 0.18
CA PRO A 22 -5.11 -16.80 -0.24
C PRO A 22 -3.84 -15.94 -0.05
N PRO A 23 -2.71 -16.54 0.36
CA PRO A 23 -1.49 -15.79 0.58
C PRO A 23 -1.13 -15.00 -0.67
N ASP A 24 -0.87 -13.70 -0.53
CA ASP A 24 -0.56 -12.80 -1.63
C ASP A 24 0.46 -13.43 -2.60
N THR A 25 0.14 -13.40 -3.89
CA THR A 25 1.06 -13.84 -4.93
C THR A 25 2.23 -12.86 -5.02
N TYR A 26 3.36 -13.29 -5.58
CA TYR A 26 4.52 -12.42 -5.82
C TYR A 26 4.16 -11.12 -6.55
N ILE A 27 3.27 -11.20 -7.56
CA ILE A 27 2.80 -10.05 -8.33
C ILE A 27 1.92 -9.13 -7.48
N ASP A 28 1.07 -9.67 -6.61
CA ASP A 28 0.21 -8.88 -5.71
C ASP A 28 1.04 -8.07 -4.72
N ARG A 29 2.15 -8.62 -4.24
CA ARG A 29 3.10 -7.90 -3.38
C ARG A 29 3.73 -6.72 -4.10
N ILE A 30 4.23 -6.91 -5.32
CA ILE A 30 4.84 -5.83 -6.10
C ILE A 30 3.81 -4.71 -6.36
N ALA A 31 2.60 -5.07 -6.76
CA ALA A 31 1.54 -4.11 -7.04
C ALA A 31 1.20 -3.25 -5.81
N LYS A 32 1.23 -3.82 -4.59
CA LYS A 32 0.99 -3.09 -3.33
C LYS A 32 2.05 -2.06 -2.98
N TYR A 33 3.25 -2.15 -3.54
CA TYR A 33 4.37 -1.24 -3.22
C TYR A 33 4.54 -0.11 -4.24
N VAL A 34 3.98 -0.24 -5.44
CA VAL A 34 4.11 0.77 -6.50
C VAL A 34 3.05 1.86 -6.29
N PRO A 35 3.44 3.12 -6.01
CA PRO A 35 2.50 4.22 -5.87
C PRO A 35 2.08 4.75 -7.25
N ALA A 36 1.29 3.96 -7.98
CA ALA A 36 0.94 4.23 -9.37
C ALA A 36 0.26 5.60 -9.56
N GLU A 37 -0.58 6.00 -8.60
CA GLU A 37 -1.28 7.28 -8.59
C GLU A 37 -0.32 8.47 -8.49
N ILE A 38 0.68 8.36 -7.61
CA ILE A 38 1.68 9.41 -7.41
C ILE A 38 2.59 9.54 -8.64
N ILE A 39 3.01 8.39 -9.21
CA ILE A 39 3.81 8.36 -10.43
C ILE A 39 3.04 8.98 -11.60
N GLY A 40 1.76 8.63 -11.76
CA GLY A 40 0.90 9.19 -12.80
C GLY A 40 0.70 10.70 -12.67
N ALA A 41 0.47 11.18 -11.44
CA ALA A 41 0.34 12.60 -11.17
C ALA A 41 1.66 13.38 -11.40
N TYR A 42 2.80 12.81 -10.98
CA TYR A 42 4.12 13.39 -11.24
C TYR A 42 4.38 13.52 -12.74
N LEU A 43 4.12 12.46 -13.51
CA LEU A 43 4.31 12.46 -14.96
C LEU A 43 3.43 13.50 -15.65
N ALA A 44 2.17 13.66 -15.21
CA ALA A 44 1.29 14.69 -15.76
C ALA A 44 1.85 16.10 -15.55
N VAL A 45 2.38 16.40 -14.35
CA VAL A 45 2.99 17.70 -14.05
C VAL A 45 4.27 17.92 -14.88
N GLU A 46 5.12 16.91 -15.00
CA GLU A 46 6.32 16.98 -15.87
C GLU A 46 5.94 17.30 -17.32
N LYS A 47 4.88 16.68 -17.86
CA LYS A 47 4.40 16.97 -19.22
C LYS A 47 3.86 18.39 -19.38
N MET A 48 3.21 18.93 -18.34
CA MET A 48 2.75 20.32 -18.37
C MET A 48 3.95 21.28 -18.33
N MET A 49 4.94 21.02 -17.49
CA MET A 49 6.15 21.84 -17.38
C MET A 49 6.96 21.88 -18.68
N ALA A 50 7.01 20.78 -19.43
CA ALA A 50 7.70 20.70 -20.72
C ALA A 50 7.13 21.66 -21.80
N THR A 51 5.99 22.31 -21.54
CA THR A 51 5.41 23.32 -22.44
C THR A 51 5.82 24.76 -22.11
N GLY A 52 6.44 24.98 -20.95
CA GLY A 52 6.89 26.29 -20.47
C GLY A 52 8.41 26.50 -20.62
N PRO A 53 8.93 27.65 -20.17
CA PRO A 53 10.37 27.86 -20.07
C PRO A 53 11.01 26.87 -19.10
N ASP A 54 12.23 26.43 -19.40
CA ASP A 54 13.00 25.55 -18.54
C ASP A 54 13.31 26.24 -17.20
N ASP A 55 12.53 25.90 -16.18
CA ASP A 55 12.73 26.37 -14.81
C ASP A 55 13.22 25.23 -13.94
N ARG A 56 14.55 25.22 -13.74
CA ARG A 56 15.23 24.28 -12.86
C ARG A 56 14.64 24.28 -11.45
N THR A 57 14.31 25.46 -10.90
CA THR A 57 13.77 25.59 -9.53
C THR A 57 12.43 24.89 -9.42
N LEU A 58 11.57 25.08 -10.42
CA LEU A 58 10.26 24.44 -10.49
C LEU A 58 10.39 22.91 -10.62
N ALA A 59 11.34 22.43 -11.42
CA ALA A 59 11.59 20.99 -11.55
C ALA A 59 12.01 20.34 -10.23
N PHE A 60 12.94 20.97 -9.49
CA PHE A 60 13.31 20.50 -8.16
C PHE A 60 12.17 20.61 -7.14
N ALA A 61 11.38 21.69 -7.20
CA ALA A 61 10.23 21.87 -6.32
C ALA A 61 9.18 20.79 -6.56
N THR A 62 8.88 20.44 -7.82
CA THR A 62 7.97 19.34 -8.18
C THR A 62 8.50 18.01 -7.68
N LEU A 63 9.76 17.67 -7.96
CA LEU A 63 10.36 16.43 -7.48
C LEU A 63 10.31 16.33 -5.94
N ALA A 64 10.67 17.40 -5.24
CA ALA A 64 10.63 17.45 -3.78
C ALA A 64 9.19 17.34 -3.25
N ALA A 65 8.24 18.05 -3.85
CA ALA A 65 6.84 18.02 -3.46
C ALA A 65 6.26 16.60 -3.57
N PHE A 66 6.46 15.92 -4.68
CA PHE A 66 5.98 14.54 -4.87
C PHE A 66 6.73 13.52 -3.99
N THR A 67 8.02 13.74 -3.73
CA THR A 67 8.80 12.92 -2.80
C THR A 67 8.25 13.01 -1.37
N VAL A 68 7.82 14.20 -0.93
CA VAL A 68 7.22 14.41 0.41
C VAL A 68 5.75 13.97 0.44
N LEU A 69 5.02 14.15 -0.67
CA LEU A 69 3.62 13.74 -0.78
C LEU A 69 3.47 12.22 -0.68
N THR A 70 4.43 11.46 -1.21
CA THR A 70 4.41 9.98 -1.17
C THR A 70 4.28 9.43 0.25
N PRO A 71 5.19 9.69 1.20
CA PRO A 71 5.06 9.19 2.57
C PRO A 71 3.85 9.78 3.30
N LEU A 72 3.45 11.02 3.00
CA LEU A 72 2.27 11.66 3.61
C LEU A 72 0.97 10.98 3.19
N TYR A 73 0.86 10.59 1.92
CA TYR A 73 -0.28 9.86 1.36
C TYR A 73 -0.42 8.49 2.05
N PHE A 74 0.65 7.71 2.11
CA PHE A 74 0.64 6.40 2.78
C PHE A 74 0.52 6.51 4.30
N HIS A 75 0.91 7.63 4.91
CA HIS A 75 0.63 7.86 6.32
C HIS A 75 -0.87 8.02 6.61
N SER A 76 -1.68 8.45 5.65
CA SER A 76 -3.12 8.67 5.87
C SER A 76 -3.95 7.40 5.71
N LEU A 77 -3.37 6.31 5.19
CA LEU A 77 -4.05 5.02 5.03
C LEU A 77 -4.14 4.25 6.35
N PRO A 78 -5.31 3.63 6.66
CA PRO A 78 -5.49 2.81 7.86
C PRO A 78 -4.74 1.48 7.73
N GLY A 79 -3.99 1.09 8.78
CA GLY A 79 -3.29 -0.19 8.83
C GLY A 79 -2.32 -0.34 10.03
N PRO A 80 -1.80 -1.55 10.29
CA PRO A 80 -0.90 -1.83 11.42
C PRO A 80 0.37 -0.97 11.40
N ALA A 81 0.72 -0.37 12.54
CA ALA A 81 1.81 0.61 12.66
C ALA A 81 3.19 0.05 12.28
N ALA A 82 3.43 -1.26 12.47
CA ALA A 82 4.68 -1.93 12.10
C ALA A 82 4.86 -2.06 10.58
N CYS A 83 3.79 -2.42 9.85
CA CYS A 83 3.78 -2.44 8.38
C CYS A 83 3.89 -1.03 7.79
N LYS A 84 3.38 -0.02 8.48
CA LYS A 84 3.30 1.36 7.98
C LYS A 84 4.66 2.00 7.69
N ARG A 85 5.68 1.79 8.53
CA ARG A 85 7.02 2.40 8.33
C ARG A 85 7.77 1.77 7.15
N LEU A 86 7.74 0.45 7.05
CA LEU A 86 8.38 -0.28 5.96
C LEU A 86 7.69 0.05 4.63
N HIS A 87 6.35 0.11 4.64
CA HIS A 87 5.57 0.53 3.47
C HIS A 87 5.91 1.96 3.06
N MET A 88 5.98 2.92 4.01
CA MET A 88 6.40 4.29 3.72
C MET A 88 7.78 4.36 3.05
N LEU A 89 8.77 3.64 3.59
CA LEU A 89 10.13 3.62 3.05
C LEU A 89 10.17 3.02 1.64
N ILE A 90 9.51 1.87 1.45
CA ILE A 90 9.48 1.17 0.17
C ILE A 90 8.76 2.03 -0.88
N SER A 91 7.60 2.63 -0.56
CA SER A 91 6.88 3.49 -1.50
C SER A 91 7.67 4.75 -1.86
N THR A 92 8.39 5.34 -0.91
CA THR A 92 9.24 6.51 -1.17
C THR A 92 10.43 6.15 -2.06
N LEU A 93 11.09 5.01 -1.79
CA LEU A 93 12.17 4.52 -2.64
C LEU A 93 11.66 4.14 -4.03
N ALA A 94 10.50 3.51 -4.13
CA ALA A 94 9.86 3.18 -5.40
C ALA A 94 9.57 4.45 -6.20
N PHE A 95 9.02 5.49 -5.56
CA PHE A 95 8.81 6.78 -6.22
C PHE A 95 10.11 7.38 -6.76
N LEU A 96 11.20 7.40 -5.97
CA LEU A 96 12.49 7.92 -6.43
C LEU A 96 13.07 7.11 -7.60
N LEU A 97 12.95 5.79 -7.54
CA LEU A 97 13.40 4.90 -8.62
C LEU A 97 12.63 5.17 -9.91
N TRP A 98 11.31 5.34 -9.81
CA TRP A 98 10.43 5.63 -10.93
C TRP A 98 10.59 7.04 -11.46
N SER A 99 10.78 8.06 -10.61
CA SER A 99 10.99 9.44 -11.05
C SER A 99 12.32 9.61 -11.78
N TYR A 100 13.35 8.83 -11.41
CA TYR A 100 14.62 8.76 -12.13
C TYR A 100 14.50 8.01 -13.46
N ALA A 101 13.67 6.96 -13.51
CA ALA A 101 13.47 6.18 -14.74
C ALA A 101 12.64 6.91 -15.80
N LEU A 102 11.75 7.80 -15.37
CA LEU A 102 10.98 8.65 -16.26
C LEU A 102 11.82 9.88 -16.63
N PRO A 103 11.77 10.35 -17.90
CA PRO A 103 12.47 11.56 -18.29
C PRO A 103 11.85 12.75 -17.56
N GLY A 104 12.51 13.21 -16.49
CA GLY A 104 12.08 14.33 -15.65
C GLY A 104 13.07 15.49 -15.71
N ALA A 105 12.54 16.72 -15.79
CA ALA A 105 13.33 17.94 -15.94
C ALA A 105 14.36 18.13 -14.82
N ALA A 106 14.09 17.60 -13.62
CA ALA A 106 14.99 17.69 -12.47
C ALA A 106 16.30 16.89 -12.66
N TRP A 107 16.21 15.67 -13.17
CA TRP A 107 17.36 14.78 -13.38
C TRP A 107 18.20 15.21 -14.58
N VAL A 108 17.55 15.69 -15.63
CA VAL A 108 18.21 16.32 -16.80
C VAL A 108 18.96 17.58 -16.38
N SER A 109 18.37 18.42 -15.52
CA SER A 109 19.03 19.62 -14.99
C SER A 109 20.27 19.33 -14.13
N LEU A 110 20.41 18.11 -13.62
CA LEU A 110 21.58 17.64 -12.87
C LEU A 110 22.66 17.02 -13.78
N GLY A 111 22.37 16.76 -15.06
CA GLY A 111 23.22 15.96 -15.94
C GLY A 111 23.36 14.50 -15.49
N LEU A 112 22.39 14.02 -14.70
CA LEU A 112 22.34 12.66 -14.18
C LEU A 112 21.32 11.81 -14.96
N ASP A 113 20.95 12.20 -16.18
CA ASP A 113 19.93 11.55 -16.99
C ASP A 113 20.47 10.36 -17.81
N ASP A 114 21.30 9.48 -17.22
CA ASP A 114 21.78 8.29 -17.95
C ASP A 114 20.66 7.23 -18.07
N PRO A 115 20.12 6.98 -19.29
CA PRO A 115 19.03 6.03 -19.48
C PRO A 115 19.43 4.59 -19.17
N ARG A 116 20.72 4.26 -19.27
CA ARG A 116 21.24 2.91 -18.95
C ARG A 116 21.17 2.69 -17.44
N LEU A 117 21.60 3.68 -16.67
CA LEU A 117 21.53 3.63 -15.21
C LEU A 117 20.08 3.56 -14.75
N ALA A 118 19.17 4.29 -15.40
CA ALA A 118 17.74 4.26 -15.12
C ALA A 118 17.15 2.85 -15.31
N GLY A 119 17.43 2.21 -16.45
CA GLY A 119 16.98 0.85 -16.71
C GLY A 119 17.53 -0.18 -15.71
N VAL A 120 18.83 -0.10 -15.39
CA VAL A 120 19.46 -0.99 -14.41
C VAL A 120 18.86 -0.80 -13.02
N LEU A 121 18.69 0.45 -12.56
CA LEU A 121 18.04 0.77 -11.28
C LEU A 121 16.63 0.20 -11.22
N LEU A 122 15.83 0.36 -12.27
CA LEU A 122 14.46 -0.18 -12.32
C LEU A 122 14.42 -1.70 -12.17
N ILE A 123 15.29 -2.42 -12.89
CA ILE A 123 15.37 -3.88 -12.84
C ILE A 123 15.79 -4.32 -11.43
N VAL A 124 16.87 -3.76 -10.90
CA VAL A 124 17.40 -4.12 -9.57
C VAL A 124 16.41 -3.78 -8.48
N GLY A 125 15.79 -2.59 -8.53
CA GLY A 125 14.80 -2.17 -7.54
C GLY A 125 13.54 -3.03 -7.56
N SER A 126 13.07 -3.42 -8.75
CA SER A 126 11.92 -4.33 -8.88
C SER A 126 12.21 -5.71 -8.26
N LEU A 127 13.41 -6.26 -8.48
CA LEU A 127 13.85 -7.50 -7.84
C LEU A 127 13.98 -7.35 -6.32
N ALA A 128 14.51 -6.22 -5.84
CA ALA A 128 14.64 -5.93 -4.43
C ALA A 128 13.27 -5.84 -3.73
N PHE A 129 12.29 -5.15 -4.33
CA PHE A 129 10.93 -5.07 -3.81
C PHE A 129 10.25 -6.45 -3.76
N GLY A 130 10.47 -7.29 -4.76
CA GLY A 130 9.95 -8.66 -4.78
C GLY A 130 10.53 -9.58 -3.69
N LEU A 131 11.74 -9.28 -3.20
CA LEU A 131 12.41 -10.06 -2.16
C LEU A 131 11.94 -9.70 -0.73
N ILE A 132 11.37 -8.51 -0.55
CA ILE A 132 10.89 -8.06 0.77
C ILE A 132 9.56 -8.75 1.08
N LYS A 133 9.57 -9.68 2.03
CA LYS A 133 8.35 -10.25 2.60
C LYS A 133 7.70 -9.22 3.53
N PRO A 134 6.42 -8.83 3.33
CA PRO A 134 5.72 -8.05 4.35
C PRO A 134 5.74 -8.84 5.66
N PRO A 135 6.01 -8.19 6.81
CA PRO A 135 5.88 -8.82 8.11
C PRO A 135 4.49 -9.45 8.22
N PRO A 136 4.35 -10.65 8.82
CA PRO A 136 3.03 -11.19 9.10
C PRO A 136 2.24 -10.11 9.84
N ALA A 137 1.02 -9.84 9.37
CA ALA A 137 0.10 -9.02 10.13
C ALA A 137 -0.06 -9.71 11.49
N ASP A 138 0.37 -9.06 12.56
CA ASP A 138 0.13 -9.54 13.93
C ASP A 138 -1.37 -9.87 14.04
N ASP A 139 -1.66 -11.15 14.14
CA ASP A 139 -2.96 -11.75 14.47
C ASP A 139 -3.27 -11.60 15.97
N THR A 140 -2.46 -10.83 16.72
CA THR A 140 -2.63 -10.55 18.15
C THR A 140 -3.84 -9.66 18.49
N ASN A 141 -4.88 -9.64 17.65
CA ASN A 141 -6.20 -9.12 18.01
C ASN A 141 -7.30 -10.21 18.01
N GLY A 142 -6.92 -11.50 17.94
CA GLY A 142 -7.85 -12.63 17.86
C GLY A 142 -7.84 -13.61 19.03
N GLU A 143 -6.84 -13.58 19.92
CA GLU A 143 -6.73 -14.58 20.99
C GLU A 143 -6.45 -13.91 22.33
N GLY A 144 -7.43 -13.91 23.24
CA GLY A 144 -7.18 -13.45 24.61
C GLY A 144 -8.34 -13.00 25.48
N LYS A 145 -9.60 -13.33 25.17
CA LYS A 145 -10.65 -13.39 26.23
C LYS A 145 -11.84 -14.25 25.82
N VAL A 146 -11.59 -15.55 25.60
CA VAL A 146 -12.66 -16.52 25.89
C VAL A 146 -12.74 -16.56 27.41
N GLU A 147 -13.55 -15.66 27.95
CA GLU A 147 -13.96 -15.66 29.34
C GLU A 147 -14.50 -17.07 29.61
N ALA A 148 -13.82 -17.80 30.51
CA ALA A 148 -14.25 -19.12 30.92
C ALA A 148 -15.70 -18.99 31.42
N ILE A 149 -16.65 -19.45 30.61
CA ILE A 149 -18.04 -19.60 31.01
C ILE A 149 -18.02 -20.72 32.04
N GLU A 150 -17.94 -20.34 33.31
CA GLU A 150 -18.13 -21.23 34.44
C GLU A 150 -19.52 -21.88 34.26
N PRO A 151 -19.63 -23.22 34.18
CA PRO A 151 -20.92 -23.85 34.08
C PRO A 151 -21.73 -23.53 35.35
N PRO A 152 -23.04 -23.30 35.24
CA PRO A 152 -23.87 -23.04 36.41
C PRO A 152 -23.72 -24.22 37.37
N ARG A 153 -23.22 -23.94 38.59
CA ARG A 153 -23.26 -24.91 39.69
C ARG A 153 -24.69 -25.37 39.82
N THR A 154 -24.93 -26.63 39.47
CA THR A 154 -26.16 -27.31 39.81
C THR A 154 -26.08 -27.54 41.32
N GLY A 155 -26.69 -26.62 42.07
CA GLY A 155 -26.90 -26.78 43.49
C GLY A 155 -27.93 -27.88 43.72
N GLU A 156 -27.54 -28.82 44.56
CA GLU A 156 -28.38 -29.83 45.22
C GLU A 156 -29.50 -29.20 46.06
#